data_AF-B0N0Z1-F1
#
_entry.id   AF-B0N0Z1-F1
#
_cell.length_a   1.000
_cell.length_b   1.000
_cell.length_c   1.000
_cell.angle_alpha   90.00
_cell.angle_beta   90.00
_cell.angle_gamma   90.00
#
_symmetry.space_group_name_H-M   'P 1'
#
loop_
_entity.id
_entity.type
_entity.pdbx_description
1 polymer ?
#
loop_
_entity_poly.entity_id
_entity_poly.type
_entity_poly.pdbx_seq_one_letter_code
_entity_poly.pdbx_strand_id
1 'polypeptide(L)'
;MHKINPRYIINGTLGIILVFATAYVIWQKGFVLKYGLALLVAFVLGVYNLYHCFDNDWEDELKNNTDERDLFIAMKSGQKTVQLMNLLLYAGSIITIVLYGITKKMMFMIAGTTLVSVVVVMFVIFFVINNYYEKHG
;
A
#
# COMPACT_ATOMS: atom_id res chain seq x y z
N MET A 1 21.90 6.21 20.37
CA MET A 1 21.56 7.09 19.22
C MET A 1 20.24 6.59 18.66
N HIS A 2 19.17 7.39 18.75
CA HIS A 2 17.82 7.05 18.29
C HIS A 2 17.84 6.92 16.75
N LYS A 3 17.86 5.69 16.22
CA LYS A 3 17.88 5.45 14.77
C LYS A 3 16.46 5.54 14.23
N ILE A 4 16.05 6.75 13.84
CA ILE A 4 14.72 6.97 13.25
C ILE A 4 14.67 6.28 11.89
N ASN A 5 13.72 5.35 11.71
CA ASN A 5 13.56 4.63 10.45
C ASN A 5 12.91 5.54 9.39
N PRO A 6 13.60 5.83 8.26
CA PRO A 6 13.14 6.78 7.25
C PRO A 6 11.85 6.34 6.54
N ARG A 7 11.55 5.03 6.50
CA ARG A 7 10.34 4.50 5.85
C ARG A 7 9.07 4.91 6.58
N TYR A 8 9.07 4.87 7.91
CA TYR A 8 7.93 5.27 8.72
C TYR A 8 7.73 6.79 8.74
N ILE A 9 8.82 7.58 8.61
CA ILE A 9 8.72 9.03 8.40
C ILE A 9 8.00 9.35 7.08
N ILE A 10 8.41 8.71 5.98
CA ILE A 10 7.82 8.95 4.66
C ILE A 10 6.33 8.54 4.67
N ASN A 11 6.02 7.35 5.18
CA ASN A 11 4.64 6.85 5.26
C ASN A 11 3.76 7.68 6.20
N GLY A 12 4.31 8.13 7.34
CA GLY A 12 3.64 9.04 8.26
C GLY A 12 3.36 10.40 7.64
N THR A 13 4.33 10.97 6.91
CA THR A 13 4.18 12.25 6.20
C THR A 13 3.12 12.16 5.10
N LEU A 14 3.13 11.08 4.32
CA LEU A 14 2.09 10.80 3.33
C LEU A 14 0.70 10.65 3.96
N GLY A 15 0.62 9.98 5.12
CA GLY A 15 -0.61 9.86 5.89
C GLY A 15 -1.18 11.22 6.33
N ILE A 16 -0.32 12.11 6.84
CA ILE A 16 -0.70 13.48 7.23
C ILE A 16 -1.23 14.26 6.02
N ILE A 17 -0.53 14.21 4.88
CA ILE A 17 -0.97 14.88 3.64
C ILE A 17 -2.34 14.39 3.19
N LEU A 18 -2.59 13.08 3.29
CA LEU A 18 -3.88 12.45 2.97
C LEU A 18 -5.02 12.92 3.90
N VAL A 19 -4.75 13.08 5.19
CA VAL A 19 -5.71 13.63 6.16
C VAL A 19 -6.09 15.08 5.79
N PHE A 20 -5.10 15.92 5.48
CA PHE A 20 -5.37 17.31 5.08
C PHE A 20 -6.09 17.40 3.74
N ALA A 21 -5.74 16.57 2.76
CA ALA A 21 -6.40 16.53 1.47
C ALA A 21 -7.87 16.10 1.59
N THR A 22 -8.17 15.07 2.41
CA THR A 22 -9.54 14.61 2.63
C THR A 22 -10.37 15.61 3.44
N ALA A 23 -9.79 16.27 4.44
CA ALA A 23 -10.42 17.36 5.17
C ALA A 23 -10.77 18.55 4.27
N TYR A 24 -9.87 18.91 3.34
CA TYR A 24 -10.10 19.98 2.36
C TYR A 24 -11.26 19.65 1.40
N VAL A 25 -11.38 18.39 0.96
CA VAL A 25 -12.49 17.95 0.10
C VAL A 25 -13.83 17.99 0.85
N ILE A 26 -13.85 17.63 2.14
CA ILE A 26 -15.06 17.73 2.99
C ILE A 26 -15.50 19.18 3.12
N TRP A 27 -14.55 20.11 3.29
CA TRP A 27 -14.84 21.54 3.37
C TRP A 27 -15.50 22.07 2.08
N GLN A 28 -15.01 21.64 0.90
CA GLN A 28 -15.51 22.11 -0.40
C GLN A 28 -16.86 21.50 -0.81
N LYS A 29 -17.07 20.21 -0.53
CA LYS A 29 -18.23 19.45 -1.05
C LYS A 29 -19.29 19.12 0.00
N GLY A 30 -19.07 19.52 1.25
CA GLY A 30 -19.91 19.13 2.37
C GLY A 30 -19.66 17.70 2.84
N PHE A 31 -20.20 17.36 4.01
CA PHE A 31 -19.97 16.06 4.62
C PHE A 31 -20.80 14.97 3.93
N VAL A 32 -20.11 14.06 3.23
CA VAL A 32 -20.67 12.83 2.69
C VAL A 32 -19.95 11.66 3.36
N LEU A 33 -20.69 10.62 3.76
CA LEU A 33 -20.19 9.48 4.55
C LEU A 33 -18.92 8.85 3.97
N LYS A 34 -18.80 8.81 2.64
CA LYS A 34 -17.61 8.31 1.92
C LYS A 34 -16.33 9.10 2.25
N TYR A 35 -16.43 10.43 2.38
CA TYR A 35 -15.30 11.28 2.73
C TYR A 35 -14.95 11.19 4.20
N GLY A 36 -15.94 11.01 5.08
CA GLY A 36 -15.73 10.77 6.51
C GLY A 36 -14.99 9.45 6.79
N LEU A 37 -15.37 8.37 6.10
CA LEU A 37 -14.65 7.09 6.17
C LEU A 37 -13.20 7.21 5.68
N ALA A 38 -12.98 7.93 4.57
CA ALA A 38 -11.64 8.15 4.03
C ALA A 38 -10.75 8.94 5.01
N LEU A 39 -11.29 9.98 5.66
CA LEU A 39 -10.60 10.75 6.70
C LEU A 39 -10.19 9.87 7.88
N LEU A 40 -11.10 9.03 8.38
CA LEU A 40 -10.84 8.15 9.51
C LEU A 40 -9.74 7.13 9.19
N VAL A 41 -9.81 6.49 8.03
CA VAL A 41 -8.78 5.54 7.58
C VAL A 41 -7.43 6.23 7.43
N ALA A 42 -7.39 7.40 6.79
CA ALA A 42 -6.16 8.18 6.64
C ALA A 42 -5.56 8.59 8.00
N PHE A 43 -6.41 8.97 8.95
CA PHE A 43 -5.99 9.37 10.29
C PHE A 43 -5.40 8.21 11.08
N VAL A 44 -6.08 7.05 11.10
CA VAL A 44 -5.59 5.85 11.79
C VAL A 44 -4.26 5.38 11.19
N LEU A 45 -4.13 5.38 9.85
CA LEU A 45 -2.88 5.01 9.17
C LEU A 45 -1.75 6.03 9.44
N GLY A 46 -2.07 7.32 9.47
CA GLY A 46 -1.10 8.38 9.80
C GLY A 46 -0.57 8.25 11.23
N VAL A 47 -1.46 8.07 12.21
CA VAL A 47 -1.11 7.90 13.63
C VAL A 47 -0.32 6.61 13.85
N TYR A 48 -0.74 5.51 13.24
CA TYR A 48 -0.03 4.23 13.34
C TYR A 48 1.42 4.33 12.84
N ASN A 49 1.63 4.93 11.66
CA ASN A 49 2.96 5.12 11.09
C ASN A 49 3.83 6.10 11.89
N LEU A 50 3.24 7.15 12.45
CA LEU A 50 3.95 8.07 13.35
C LEU A 50 4.35 7.39 14.65
N TYR A 51 3.48 6.55 15.23
CA TYR A 51 3.77 5.80 16.44
C TYR A 51 4.95 4.83 16.22
N HIS A 52 4.89 4.04 15.14
CA HIS A 52 5.97 3.11 14.77
C HIS A 52 7.25 3.82 14.30
N CYS A 53 7.20 5.12 13.98
CA CYS A 53 8.40 5.92 13.69
C CYS A 53 9.24 6.20 14.94
N PHE A 54 8.63 6.19 16.13
CA PHE A 54 9.30 6.40 17.40
C PHE A 54 9.67 5.10 18.11
N ASP A 55 9.11 3.97 17.67
CA ASP A 55 9.40 2.64 18.20
C ASP A 55 10.58 2.02 17.44
N ASN A 56 11.76 2.02 18.05
CA ASN A 56 13.01 1.58 17.41
C ASN A 56 13.40 0.14 17.75
N ASP A 57 12.65 -0.55 18.61
CA ASP A 57 13.08 -1.87 19.12
C ASP A 57 12.87 -3.01 18.12
N TRP A 58 11.98 -2.87 17.14
CA TRP A 58 11.63 -3.97 16.21
C TRP A 58 12.81 -4.50 15.38
N GLU A 59 13.77 -3.64 15.01
CA GLU A 59 14.87 -4.00 14.11
C GLU A 59 16.02 -4.72 14.86
N ASP A 60 16.27 -4.31 16.12
CA ASP A 60 17.24 -4.94 17.02
C ASP A 60 16.68 -6.24 17.63
N GLU A 61 15.35 -6.34 17.81
CA GLU A 61 14.66 -7.57 18.25
C GLU A 61 14.60 -8.63 17.13
N LEU A 62 14.36 -8.21 15.87
CA LEU A 62 14.47 -9.09 14.71
C LEU A 62 15.91 -9.60 14.51
N LYS A 63 16.93 -8.73 14.61
CA LYS A 63 18.32 -9.16 14.41
C LYS A 63 18.81 -10.16 15.46
N ASN A 64 18.34 -10.05 16.69
CA ASN A 64 18.77 -10.92 17.79
C ASN A 64 17.99 -12.25 17.87
N ASN A 65 16.79 -12.34 17.28
CA ASN A 65 15.93 -13.54 17.36
C ASN A 65 15.62 -14.24 16.02
N THR A 66 16.08 -13.73 14.87
CA THR A 66 15.77 -14.36 13.57
C THR A 66 16.65 -15.59 13.31
N ASP A 67 16.08 -16.78 13.51
CA ASP A 67 16.60 -18.05 13.00
C ASP A 67 16.51 -18.08 11.46
N GLU A 68 17.39 -18.81 10.77
CA GLU A 68 17.39 -18.94 9.29
C GLU A 68 16.01 -19.42 8.78
N ARG A 69 15.30 -20.19 9.62
CA ARG A 69 13.95 -20.66 9.36
C ARG A 69 12.92 -19.53 9.29
N ASP A 70 13.03 -18.53 10.15
CA ASP A 70 12.09 -17.41 10.19
C ASP A 70 12.30 -16.47 9.00
N LEU A 71 13.57 -16.30 8.57
CA LEU A 71 13.90 -15.62 7.32
C LEU A 71 13.26 -16.34 6.11
N PHE A 72 13.34 -17.67 6.06
CA PHE A 72 12.74 -18.46 4.98
C PHE A 72 11.20 -18.36 4.97
N ILE A 73 10.57 -18.37 6.14
CA ILE A 73 9.12 -18.17 6.29
C ILE A 73 8.73 -16.76 5.84
N ALA A 74 9.51 -15.73 6.19
CA ALA A 74 9.27 -14.35 5.77
C ALA A 74 9.38 -14.20 4.24
N MET A 75 10.40 -14.78 3.60
CA MET A 75 10.53 -14.75 2.14
C MET A 75 9.36 -15.47 1.44
N LYS A 76 9.01 -16.68 1.89
CA LYS A 76 7.94 -17.48 1.29
C LYS A 76 6.57 -16.83 1.47
N SER A 77 6.30 -16.26 2.64
CA SER A 77 5.07 -15.52 2.93
C SER A 77 4.99 -14.22 2.12
N GLY A 78 6.11 -13.50 1.94
CA GLY A 78 6.22 -12.34 1.07
C GLY A 78 5.87 -12.66 -0.38
N GLN A 79 6.47 -13.71 -0.94
CA GLN A 79 6.16 -14.17 -2.30
C GLN A 79 4.69 -14.57 -2.46
N LYS A 80 4.13 -15.30 -1.49
CA LYS A 80 2.72 -15.72 -1.52
C LYS A 80 1.76 -14.53 -1.39
N THR A 81 2.10 -13.55 -0.57
CA THR A 81 1.33 -12.31 -0.43
C THR A 81 1.26 -11.55 -1.76
N VAL A 82 2.40 -11.36 -2.44
CA VAL A 82 2.43 -10.68 -3.74
C VAL A 82 1.64 -11.45 -4.81
N GLN A 83 1.76 -12.79 -4.85
CA GLN A 83 0.96 -13.63 -5.75
C GLN A 83 -0.55 -13.45 -5.50
N LEU A 84 -0.98 -13.46 -4.23
CA LEU A 84 -2.39 -13.30 -3.87
C LEU A 84 -2.90 -11.88 -4.20
N MET A 85 -2.11 -10.84 -3.91
CA MET A 85 -2.49 -9.47 -4.25
C MET A 85 -2.61 -9.27 -5.76
N ASN A 86 -1.68 -9.81 -6.54
CA ASN A 86 -1.75 -9.71 -8.00
C ASN A 86 -2.98 -10.45 -8.56
N LEU A 87 -3.31 -11.63 -8.01
CA LEU A 87 -4.52 -12.37 -8.36
C LEU A 87 -5.79 -11.55 -8.07
N LEU A 88 -5.88 -10.94 -6.88
CA LEU A 88 -7.03 -10.12 -6.48
C LEU A 88 -7.18 -8.87 -7.37
N LEU A 89 -6.08 -8.17 -7.65
CA LEU A 89 -6.08 -7.00 -8.52
C LEU A 89 -6.48 -7.37 -9.95
N TYR A 90 -5.96 -8.48 -10.48
CA TYR A 90 -6.30 -8.98 -11.81
C TYR A 90 -7.78 -9.37 -11.90
N ALA A 91 -8.28 -10.18 -10.95
CA ALA A 91 -9.69 -10.55 -10.90
C ALA A 91 -10.60 -9.32 -10.77
N GLY A 92 -10.26 -8.37 -9.90
CA GLY A 92 -10.98 -7.11 -9.75
C GLY A 92 -10.99 -6.27 -11.03
N SER A 93 -9.88 -6.24 -11.77
CA SER A 93 -9.79 -5.53 -13.05
C SER A 93 -10.71 -6.13 -14.11
N ILE A 94 -10.79 -7.46 -14.21
CA ILE A 94 -11.71 -8.15 -15.13
C ILE A 94 -13.15 -7.85 -14.73
N ILE A 95 -13.50 -8.00 -13.45
CA ILE A 95 -14.86 -7.78 -12.95
C ILE A 95 -15.32 -6.35 -13.26
N THR A 96 -14.47 -5.35 -13.02
CA THR A 96 -14.81 -3.94 -13.28
C THR A 96 -14.97 -3.63 -14.77
N ILE A 97 -14.14 -4.21 -15.64
CA ILE A 97 -14.28 -4.08 -17.10
C ILE A 97 -15.57 -4.75 -17.60
N VAL A 98 -15.91 -5.95 -17.09
CA VAL A 98 -17.16 -6.66 -17.43
C VAL A 98 -18.38 -5.85 -16.97
N LEU A 99 -18.35 -5.32 -15.74
CA LEU A 99 -19.40 -4.45 -15.21
C LEU A 99 -19.56 -3.18 -16.03
N TYR A 100 -18.47 -2.59 -16.53
CA TYR A 100 -18.54 -1.48 -17.48
C TYR A 100 -19.21 -1.90 -18.80
N GLY A 101 -18.88 -3.08 -19.33
CA GLY A 101 -19.50 -3.63 -20.54
C GLY A 101 -21.02 -3.70 -20.46
N ILE A 102 -21.55 -4.12 -19.31
CA ILE A 102 -23.00 -4.27 -19.05
C ILE A 102 -23.66 -2.92 -18.73
N THR A 103 -23.10 -2.17 -17.78
CA THR A 103 -23.78 -0.99 -17.22
C THR A 103 -23.49 0.31 -17.98
N LYS A 104 -22.42 0.34 -18.79
CA LYS A 104 -21.88 1.52 -19.49
C LYS A 104 -21.59 2.73 -18.58
N LYS A 105 -21.57 2.55 -17.26
CA LYS A 105 -21.29 3.64 -16.31
C LYS A 105 -19.79 3.93 -16.24
N MET A 106 -19.43 5.19 -16.46
CA MET A 106 -18.03 5.64 -16.51
C MET A 106 -17.22 5.35 -15.23
N MET A 107 -17.87 5.24 -14.06
CA MET A 107 -17.21 4.87 -12.80
C MET A 107 -16.48 3.52 -12.88
N PHE A 108 -17.06 2.51 -13.56
CA PHE A 108 -16.45 1.19 -13.67
C PHE A 108 -15.23 1.17 -14.60
N MET A 109 -15.24 2.02 -15.63
CA MET A 109 -14.08 2.20 -16.52
C MET A 109 -12.91 2.84 -15.77
N ILE A 110 -13.19 3.88 -14.98
CA ILE A 110 -12.17 4.53 -14.14
C ILE A 110 -11.61 3.51 -13.13
N ALA A 111 -12.47 2.77 -12.42
CA ALA A 111 -12.02 1.74 -11.49
C ALA A 111 -11.15 0.67 -12.17
N GLY A 112 -11.59 0.13 -13.32
CA GLY A 112 -10.83 -0.89 -14.04
C GLY A 112 -9.47 -0.39 -14.52
N THR A 113 -9.42 0.79 -15.14
CA THR A 113 -8.15 1.40 -15.59
C THR A 113 -7.19 1.64 -14.42
N THR A 114 -7.67 2.08 -13.25
CA THR A 114 -6.81 2.24 -12.07
C THR A 114 -6.25 0.90 -11.59
N LEU A 115 -7.06 -0.15 -11.49
CA LEU A 115 -6.59 -1.48 -11.07
C LEU A 115 -5.55 -2.05 -12.04
N VAL A 116 -5.78 -1.93 -13.35
CA VAL A 116 -4.80 -2.36 -14.37
C VAL A 116 -3.50 -1.58 -14.24
N SER A 117 -3.57 -0.25 -14.05
CA SER A 117 -2.37 0.57 -13.89
C SER A 117 -1.52 0.16 -12.69
N VAL A 118 -2.14 -0.20 -11.56
CA VAL A 118 -1.44 -0.69 -10.36
C VAL A 118 -0.72 -2.01 -10.64
N VAL A 119 -1.35 -2.95 -11.35
CA VAL A 119 -0.71 -4.22 -11.74
C VAL A 119 0.52 -3.99 -12.61
N VAL A 120 0.42 -3.08 -13.59
CA VAL A 120 1.56 -2.74 -14.47
C VAL A 120 2.70 -2.12 -13.66
N VAL A 121 2.41 -1.18 -12.76
CA VAL A 121 3.42 -0.55 -11.90
C VAL A 121 4.10 -1.58 -11.00
N MET A 122 3.32 -2.47 -10.37
CA MET A 122 3.86 -3.58 -9.57
C MET A 122 4.81 -4.46 -10.38
N PHE A 123 4.44 -4.81 -11.62
CA PHE A 123 5.29 -5.60 -12.50
C PHE A 123 6.61 -4.90 -12.83
N VAL A 124 6.57 -3.60 -13.18
CA VAL A 124 7.78 -2.82 -13.49
C VAL A 124 8.70 -2.74 -12.27
N ILE A 125 8.14 -2.48 -11.08
CA ILE A 125 8.92 -2.45 -9.83
C ILE A 125 9.59 -3.81 -9.58
N PHE A 126 8.83 -4.91 -9.72
CA PHE A 126 9.37 -6.26 -9.52
C PHE A 126 10.51 -6.55 -10.51
N PHE A 127 10.35 -6.16 -11.77
CA PHE A 127 11.38 -6.32 -12.79
C PHE A 127 12.65 -5.52 -12.48
N VAL A 128 12.52 -4.25 -12.09
CA VAL A 128 13.66 -3.39 -11.74
C VAL A 128 14.39 -3.92 -10.52
N ILE A 129 13.66 -4.29 -9.46
CA ILE A 129 14.24 -4.84 -8.24
C ILE A 129 14.97 -6.15 -8.54
N ASN A 130 14.35 -7.05 -9.30
CA ASN A 130 14.97 -8.32 -9.64
C ASN A 130 16.28 -8.13 -10.42
N ASN A 131 16.29 -7.24 -11.43
CA ASN A 131 17.49 -6.91 -12.21
C ASN A 131 18.58 -6.25 -11.36
N TYR A 132 18.20 -5.40 -10.40
CA TYR A 132 19.15 -4.78 -9.48
C TYR A 132 19.86 -5.83 -8.62
N TYR A 133 19.10 -6.74 -8.01
CA TYR A 133 19.65 -7.81 -7.17
C TYR A 133 20.39 -8.87 -7.98
N GLU A 134 19.99 -9.17 -9.21
CA GLU A 134 20.72 -10.08 -10.09
C GLU A 134 22.10 -9.53 -10.50
N LYS A 135 22.27 -8.20 -10.50
CA LYS A 135 23.55 -7.54 -10.79
C LYS A 135 24.45 -7.33 -9.56
N HIS A 136 23.90 -7.35 -8.35
CA HIS A 136 24.62 -6.99 -7.12
C HIS A 136 24.56 -8.06 -6.01
N GLY A 137 23.88 -9.18 -6.25
CA GLY A 137 23.87 -10.38 -5.41
C GLY A 137 24.83 -11.43 -5.95
#